data_AF-R4LE82-F1
#
_entry.id   AF-R4LE82-F1
#
_cell.length_a   1.000
_cell.length_b   1.000
_cell.length_c   1.000
_cell.angle_alpha   90.00
_cell.angle_beta   90.00
_cell.angle_gamma   90.00
#
_symmetry.space_group_name_H-M   'P 1'
#
loop_
_entity.id
_entity.type
_entity.pdbx_description
1 polymer ?
#
loop_
_entity_poly.entity_id
_entity_poly.type
_entity_poly.pdbx_seq_one_letter_code
_entity_poly.pdbx_strand_id
1 'polypeptide(L)'
;MSTSLGPADQIPVGEGRTFTVDGEMVAVFRLRDGSLRAVQAVCPHRGGPLADGQIDAQVVVCPLHLNVFDLTTGCSLSGQPDLRTYPVGVDDSGSIVIHPSEAFA
;
A
#
# COMPACT_ATOMS: atom_id res chain seq x y z
N MET A 1 10.78 10.08 10.21
CA MET A 1 11.59 8.99 10.77
C MET A 1 11.01 7.69 10.22
N SER A 2 11.80 6.64 9.98
CA SER A 2 11.20 5.38 9.49
C SER A 2 10.39 4.71 10.60
N THR A 3 9.28 4.07 10.23
CA THR A 3 8.36 3.40 11.16
C THR A 3 8.40 1.90 10.90
N SER A 4 8.76 1.13 11.94
CA SER A 4 8.69 -0.33 11.90
C SER A 4 7.27 -0.80 12.19
N LEU A 5 6.77 -1.73 11.38
CA LEU A 5 5.38 -2.21 11.44
C LEU A 5 5.27 -3.66 11.94
N GLY A 6 6.38 -4.28 12.34
CA GLY A 6 6.44 -5.69 12.71
C GLY A 6 6.77 -6.61 11.53
N PRO A 7 6.66 -7.94 11.70
CA PRO A 7 7.22 -8.91 10.75
C PRO A 7 6.50 -8.90 9.40
N ALA A 8 7.22 -9.15 8.31
CA ALA A 8 6.65 -9.14 6.95
C ALA A 8 5.62 -10.23 6.67
N ASP A 9 5.66 -11.34 7.41
CA ASP A 9 4.74 -12.47 7.26
C ASP A 9 3.35 -12.24 7.87
N GLN A 10 3.15 -11.16 8.62
CA GLN A 10 1.81 -10.71 9.03
C GLN A 10 0.95 -10.28 7.84
N ILE A 11 1.59 -10.04 6.69
CA ILE A 11 0.96 -9.87 5.38
C ILE A 11 1.23 -11.14 4.58
N PRO A 12 0.22 -12.02 4.43
CA PRO A 12 0.34 -13.16 3.52
C PRO A 12 0.65 -12.71 2.09
N VAL A 13 1.33 -13.57 1.34
CA VAL A 13 1.59 -13.32 -0.08
C VAL A 13 0.27 -13.20 -0.84
N GLY A 14 0.07 -12.12 -1.59
CA GLY A 14 -1.17 -11.85 -2.31
C GLY A 14 -2.18 -10.99 -1.55
N GLU A 15 -1.84 -10.50 -0.35
CA GLU A 15 -2.75 -9.72 0.50
C GLU A 15 -2.21 -8.33 0.86
N GLY A 16 -3.11 -7.50 1.39
CA GLY A 16 -2.79 -6.21 2.00
C GLY A 16 -3.15 -6.14 3.49
N ARG A 17 -2.52 -5.22 4.22
CA ARG A 17 -2.87 -4.84 5.60
C ARG A 17 -2.77 -3.33 5.77
N THR A 18 -3.66 -2.77 6.58
CA THR A 18 -3.63 -1.35 6.94
C THR A 18 -2.82 -1.15 8.21
N PHE A 19 -1.95 -0.15 8.21
CA PHE A 19 -1.14 0.27 9.35
C PHE A 19 -1.32 1.76 9.60
N THR A 20 -1.18 2.16 10.86
CA THR A 20 -1.11 3.59 11.23
C THR A 20 0.35 4.01 11.24
N VAL A 21 0.70 5.00 10.43
CA VAL A 21 2.05 5.58 10.32
C VAL A 21 1.94 7.08 10.51
N ASP A 22 2.51 7.61 11.60
CA ASP A 22 2.47 9.04 11.94
C ASP A 22 1.07 9.68 11.87
N GLY A 23 0.03 8.90 12.21
CA GLY A 23 -1.38 9.33 12.18
C GLY A 23 -2.08 9.16 10.82
N GLU A 24 -1.37 8.74 9.77
CA GLU A 24 -1.95 8.38 8.48
C GLU A 24 -2.21 6.86 8.38
N MET A 25 -3.25 6.47 7.64
CA MET A 25 -3.51 5.06 7.34
C MET A 25 -2.84 4.68 6.02
N VAL A 26 -1.94 3.70 6.09
CA VAL A 26 -1.17 3.19 4.95
C VAL A 26 -1.55 1.74 4.70
N ALA A 27 -1.91 1.40 3.47
CA ALA A 27 -2.09 0.02 3.04
C ALA A 27 -0.77 -0.51 2.49
N VAL A 28 -0.24 -1.57 3.10
CA VAL A 28 0.94 -2.28 2.63
C VAL A 28 0.51 -3.61 2.04
N PHE A 29 1.02 -3.93 0.85
CA PHE A 29 0.71 -5.14 0.09
C PHE A 29 1.96 -5.98 -0.06
N ARG A 30 1.81 -7.30 0.02
CA ARG A 30 2.87 -8.26 -0.31
C ARG A 30 2.53 -8.96 -1.62
N LEU A 31 3.28 -8.65 -2.66
CA LEU A 31 3.06 -9.21 -4.00
C LEU A 31 3.51 -10.67 -4.08
N ARG A 32 3.16 -11.35 -5.17
CA ARG A 32 3.48 -12.77 -5.41
C ARG A 32 4.97 -13.07 -5.43
N ASP A 33 5.79 -12.11 -5.85
CA ASP A 33 7.26 -12.20 -5.83
C ASP A 33 7.86 -11.90 -4.45
N GLY A 34 7.01 -11.64 -3.44
CA GLY A 34 7.41 -11.29 -2.09
C GLY A 34 7.76 -9.82 -1.88
N SER A 35 7.80 -9.01 -2.94
CA SER A 35 8.07 -7.58 -2.82
C SER A 35 6.91 -6.85 -2.14
N LEU A 36 7.24 -5.75 -1.46
CA LEU A 36 6.26 -4.90 -0.79
C LEU A 36 5.90 -3.68 -1.63
N ARG A 37 4.66 -3.22 -1.52
CA ARG A 37 4.20 -1.91 -2.00
C ARG A 37 3.37 -1.24 -0.92
N ALA A 38 3.43 0.07 -0.83
CA ALA A 38 2.67 0.82 0.15
C ALA A 38 2.03 2.06 -0.47
N VAL A 39 0.75 2.24 -0.20
CA VAL A 39 -0.06 3.38 -0.67
C VAL A 39 -0.97 3.88 0.43
N GLN A 40 -1.62 5.03 0.25
CA GLN A 40 -2.67 5.47 1.16
C GLN A 40 -3.75 4.38 1.29
N ALA A 41 -4.27 4.14 2.49
CA ALA A 41 -5.21 3.05 2.71
C ALA A 41 -6.62 3.32 2.16
N VAL A 42 -6.95 4.59 1.91
CA VAL A 42 -8.30 5.03 1.57
C VAL A 42 -8.35 5.42 0.10
N CYS A 43 -9.22 4.74 -0.66
CA CYS A 43 -9.44 5.02 -2.07
C CYS A 43 -10.00 6.46 -2.25
N PRO A 44 -9.36 7.30 -3.09
CA PRO A 44 -9.71 8.72 -3.22
C PRO A 44 -11.05 8.96 -3.90
N HIS A 45 -11.64 7.94 -4.54
CA HIS A 45 -12.97 8.05 -5.15
C HIS A 45 -14.05 8.32 -4.10
N ARG A 46 -14.26 7.36 -3.18
CA ARG A 46 -15.38 7.36 -2.21
C ARG A 46 -15.03 6.64 -0.90
N GLY A 47 -13.76 6.58 -0.52
CA GLY A 47 -13.35 6.14 0.81
C GLY A 47 -13.21 4.61 1.00
N GLY A 48 -13.08 3.83 -0.06
CA GLY A 48 -12.96 2.37 0.05
C GLY A 48 -11.64 1.89 0.67
N PRO A 49 -11.65 0.79 1.44
CA PRO A 49 -10.46 0.25 2.10
C PRO A 49 -9.59 -0.51 1.08
N LEU A 50 -8.47 0.08 0.68
CA LEU A 50 -7.62 -0.51 -0.37
C LEU A 50 -6.91 -1.78 0.07
N ALA A 51 -6.59 -1.94 1.36
CA ALA A 51 -5.97 -3.17 1.88
C ALA A 51 -6.84 -4.42 1.69
N ASP A 52 -8.16 -4.24 1.59
CA ASP A 52 -9.14 -5.31 1.32
C ASP A 52 -9.35 -5.53 -0.19
N GLY A 53 -8.63 -4.78 -1.03
CA GLY A 53 -8.71 -4.87 -2.48
C GLY A 53 -8.03 -6.11 -3.03
N GLN A 54 -8.53 -6.58 -4.17
CA GLN A 54 -7.87 -7.65 -4.91
C GLN A 54 -6.62 -7.10 -5.58
N ILE A 55 -5.48 -7.77 -5.39
CA ILE A 55 -4.25 -7.43 -6.10
C ILE A 55 -3.96 -8.44 -7.22
N ASP A 56 -3.45 -7.93 -8.33
CA ASP A 56 -2.89 -8.73 -9.41
C ASP A 56 -1.67 -8.03 -10.01
N ALA A 57 -0.62 -8.80 -10.28
CA ALA A 57 0.68 -8.28 -10.69
C ALA A 57 1.16 -7.08 -9.84
N GLN A 58 0.96 -5.85 -10.33
CA GLN A 58 1.36 -4.60 -9.68
C GLN A 58 0.18 -3.66 -9.44
N VAL A 59 -1.06 -4.12 -9.53
CA VAL A 59 -2.24 -3.26 -9.31
C VAL A 59 -3.06 -3.72 -8.12
N VAL A 60 -3.80 -2.78 -7.53
CA VAL A 60 -4.89 -3.04 -6.60
C VAL A 60 -6.22 -2.59 -7.19
N VAL A 61 -7.24 -3.44 -7.03
CA VAL A 61 -8.62 -3.17 -7.40
C VAL A 61 -9.38 -2.83 -6.12
N CYS A 62 -9.87 -1.60 -6.02
CA CYS A 62 -10.67 -1.16 -4.88
C CYS A 62 -11.91 -2.06 -4.72
N PRO A 63 -12.16 -2.62 -3.53
CA PRO A 63 -13.18 -3.66 -3.35
C PRO A 63 -14.61 -3.13 -3.48
N LEU A 64 -14.82 -1.81 -3.37
CA LEU A 64 -16.16 -1.22 -3.39
C LEU A 64 -16.65 -0.85 -4.78
N HIS A 65 -15.77 -0.33 -5.64
CA HIS A 65 -16.15 0.27 -6.93
C HIS A 65 -15.23 -0.12 -8.08
N LEU A 66 -14.31 -1.07 -7.85
CA LEU A 66 -13.44 -1.68 -8.86
C LEU A 66 -12.48 -0.71 -9.58
N ASN A 67 -12.25 0.48 -9.02
CA ASN A 67 -11.20 1.37 -9.51
C ASN A 67 -9.83 0.71 -9.33
N VAL A 68 -9.02 0.78 -10.38
CA VAL A 68 -7.72 0.12 -10.46
C VAL A 68 -6.60 1.15 -10.29
N PHE A 69 -5.61 0.81 -9.49
CA PHE A 69 -4.46 1.67 -9.21
C PHE A 69 -3.17 0.87 -9.33
N ASP A 70 -2.16 1.46 -9.96
CA ASP A 70 -0.80 0.92 -9.95
C ASP A 70 -0.19 1.08 -8.55
N LEU A 71 0.29 0.00 -7.95
CA LEU A 71 0.85 -0.02 -6.59
C LEU A 71 2.29 0.51 -6.55
N THR A 72 2.98 0.61 -7.68
CA THR A 72 4.34 1.14 -7.78
C THR A 72 4.31 2.66 -7.92
N THR A 73 3.45 3.20 -8.78
CA THR A 73 3.39 4.64 -9.07
C THR A 73 2.25 5.36 -8.37
N GLY A 74 1.23 4.62 -7.91
CA GLY A 74 -0.02 5.18 -7.40
C GLY A 74 -1.01 5.59 -8.49
N CYS A 75 -0.62 5.56 -9.77
CA CYS A 75 -1.44 6.07 -10.87
C CYS A 75 -2.80 5.37 -10.94
N SER A 76 -3.87 6.14 -11.11
CA SER A 76 -5.18 5.57 -11.41
C SER A 76 -5.25 5.10 -12.86
N LEU A 77 -5.72 3.86 -13.05
CA LEU A 77 -6.03 3.29 -14.35
C LEU A 77 -7.53 3.38 -14.67
N SER A 78 -8.31 4.07 -13.82
CA SER A 78 -9.76 4.21 -13.92
C SER A 78 -10.23 5.67 -13.85
N GLY A 79 -9.32 6.61 -14.13
CA GLY A 79 -9.63 8.05 -14.18
C GLY A 79 -9.96 8.69 -12.83
N GLN A 80 -9.52 8.07 -11.73
CA GLN A 80 -9.62 8.65 -10.39
C GLN A 80 -8.35 9.45 -10.06
N PRO A 81 -8.33 10.26 -8.99
CA PRO A 81 -7.08 10.79 -8.48
C PRO A 81 -6.09 9.66 -8.15
N ASP A 82 -4.81 9.94 -8.36
CA ASP A 82 -3.73 9.01 -8.04
C ASP A 82 -3.61 8.78 -6.52
N LEU A 83 -3.07 7.62 -6.16
CA LEU A 83 -2.73 7.29 -4.78
C LEU A 83 -1.39 7.90 -4.41
N ARG A 84 -1.28 8.37 -3.17
CA ARG A 84 0.03 8.56 -2.55
C ARG A 84 0.71 7.21 -2.34
N THR A 85 1.97 7.09 -2.75
CA THR A 85 2.84 5.94 -2.46
C THR A 85 3.80 6.24 -1.31
N TYR A 86 4.21 5.20 -0.58
CA TYR A 86 5.18 5.30 0.50
C TYR A 86 6.35 4.35 0.23
N PRO A 87 7.62 4.78 0.39
CA PRO A 87 8.74 3.86 0.27
C PRO A 87 8.66 2.82 1.40
N VAL A 88 8.69 1.55 1.03
CA VAL A 88 8.55 0.41 1.95
C VAL A 88 9.63 -0.63 1.67
N GLY A 89 10.13 -1.25 2.73
CA GLY A 89 11.11 -2.32 2.66
C GLY A 89 10.97 -3.31 3.80
N VAL A 90 11.89 -4.28 3.82
CA VAL A 90 12.08 -5.21 4.93
C VAL A 90 13.50 -5.01 5.44
N ASP A 91 13.68 -4.84 6.74
CA ASP A 91 15.00 -4.72 7.36
C ASP A 91 15.66 -6.08 7.64
N ASP A 92 16.88 -6.07 8.15
CA ASP A 92 17.66 -7.28 8.47
C ASP A 92 16.99 -8.18 9.52
N SER A 93 16.05 -7.66 10.30
CA SER A 93 15.27 -8.42 11.28
C SER A 93 14.04 -9.11 10.68
N GLY A 94 13.73 -8.84 9.41
CA GLY A 94 12.51 -9.30 8.76
C GLY A 94 11.29 -8.41 9.03
N SER A 95 11.48 -7.22 9.61
CA SER A 95 10.39 -6.28 9.89
C SER A 95 10.11 -5.38 8.70
N ILE A 96 8.82 -5.11 8.45
CA ILE A 96 8.38 -4.11 7.48
C ILE A 96 8.77 -2.74 8.00
N VAL A 97 9.37 -1.93 7.14
CA VAL A 97 9.76 -0.55 7.44
C VAL A 97 9.14 0.38 6.39
N ILE A 98 8.34 1.34 6.84
CA ILE A 98 7.89 2.48 6.02
C ILE A 98 8.86 3.64 6.26
N HIS A 99 9.38 4.21 5.18
CA HIS A 99 10.16 5.43 5.23
C HIS A 99 9.23 6.64 5.07
N PRO A 100 9.59 7.80 5.65
CA PRO A 100 8.84 9.02 5.41
C PRO A 100 8.72 9.23 3.90
N SER A 101 7.50 9.46 3.39
CA SER A 101 7.36 9.94 2.03
C SER A 101 8.08 11.28 1.98
N GLU A 102 9.06 11.45 1.09
CA GLU A 102 9.46 12.81 0.72
C GLU A 102 8.17 13.47 0.22
N ALA A 103 7.61 14.35 1.03
CA ALA A 103 6.46 15.13 0.62
C ALA A 103 6.92 15.86 -0.64
N PHE A 104 6.39 15.46 -1.79
CA PHE A 104 6.46 16.31 -2.97
C PHE A 104 5.71 17.58 -2.56
N ALA A 105 6.50 18.62 -2.31
CA ALA A 105 6.04 19.97 -2.05
C ALA A 105 5.13 20.47 -3.18
#